data_AF-A0A392V167-F1
#
_entry.id   AF-A0A392V167-F1
#
_cell.length_a   1.000
_cell.length_b   1.000
_cell.length_c   1.000
_cell.angle_alpha   90.00
_cell.angle_beta   90.00
_cell.angle_gamma   90.00
#
_symmetry.space_group_name_H-M   'P 1'
#
loop_
_entity.id
_entity.type
_entity.pdbx_description
1 polymer ?
#
loop_
_entity_poly.entity_id
_entity_poly.type
_entity_poly.pdbx_seq_one_letter_code
_entity_poly.pdbx_strand_id
1 'polypeptide(L)' 'NCKLRNTLALHSGYVNTVAASPDGSLYASGDRDGVVLLWDLDVGKILYSLDAGSIIHALCFCPDMYWLCAATES' A
#
# COMPACT_ATOMS: atom_id res chain seq x y z
N ASN A 1 10.39 14.99 -16.73
CA ASN A 1 10.70 15.60 -15.41
C ASN A 1 9.92 14.89 -14.32
N CYS A 2 10.48 13.84 -13.72
CA CYS A 2 9.87 13.19 -12.55
C CYS A 2 10.12 14.08 -11.33
N LYS A 3 9.06 14.52 -10.65
CA LYS A 3 9.14 15.32 -9.41
C LYS A 3 8.53 14.52 -8.26
N LEU A 4 9.16 14.58 -7.09
CA LEU A 4 8.57 14.08 -5.85
C LEU A 4 7.27 14.87 -5.57
N ARG A 5 6.15 14.16 -5.46
CA ARG A 5 4.84 14.79 -5.21
C ARG A 5 4.48 14.81 -3.72
N ASN A 6 4.71 13.71 -3.01
CA ASN A 6 4.43 13.58 -1.58
C ASN A 6 5.37 12.56 -0.93
N THR A 7 5.58 12.71 0.37
CA THR A 7 6.27 11.74 1.22
C THR A 7 5.27 11.18 2.22
N LEU A 8 5.07 9.86 2.20
CA LEU A 8 4.08 9.16 3.01
C LEU A 8 4.80 8.37 4.11
N ALA A 9 5.04 9.00 5.25
CA ALA A 9 5.85 8.45 6.35
C ALA A 9 4.98 8.06 7.56
N LEU A 10 4.01 7.16 7.35
CA LEU A 10 3.11 6.70 8.41
C LEU A 10 3.30 5.23 8.80
N HIS A 11 4.08 4.46 8.04
CA HIS A 11 4.53 3.15 8.47
C HIS A 11 5.54 3.28 9.61
N SER A 12 5.36 2.47 10.64
CA SER A 12 6.31 2.34 11.75
C SER A 12 7.47 1.41 11.37
N GLY A 13 7.17 0.38 10.58
CA GLY A 13 8.14 -0.60 10.10
C GLY A 13 8.71 -0.25 8.72
N TYR A 14 9.68 -1.07 8.28
CA TYR A 14 10.19 -1.01 6.92
C TYR A 14 9.08 -1.35 5.92
N VAL A 15 8.85 -0.45 4.96
CA VAL A 15 7.95 -0.71 3.83
C VAL A 15 8.65 -1.68 2.89
N ASN A 16 8.11 -2.89 2.77
CA ASN A 16 8.69 -3.94 1.94
C ASN A 16 8.12 -3.90 0.53
N THR A 17 6.88 -3.44 0.38
CA THR A 17 6.17 -3.53 -0.89
C THR A 17 5.16 -2.41 -1.07
N VAL A 18 4.85 -2.14 -2.33
CA VAL A 18 3.90 -1.13 -2.74
C VAL A 18 3.16 -1.59 -4.01
N ALA A 19 1.91 -1.17 -4.15
CA ALA A 19 1.11 -1.44 -5.32
C ALA A 19 0.24 -0.22 -5.65
N ALA A 20 0.01 0.04 -6.93
CA ALA A 20 -0.91 1.06 -7.40
C ALA A 20 -2.16 0.41 -8.01
N SER A 21 -3.32 1.01 -7.79
CA SER A 21 -4.52 0.54 -8.46
C SER A 21 -4.45 0.80 -9.98
N PRO A 22 -5.15 0.00 -10.80
CA PRO A 22 -5.14 0.16 -12.26
C PRO A 22 -5.71 1.50 -12.73
N ASP A 23 -6.67 2.06 -11.99
CA ASP A 23 -7.25 3.39 -12.25
C ASP A 23 -6.38 4.55 -11.77
N GLY A 24 -5.29 4.27 -11.04
CA GLY A 24 -4.36 5.26 -10.52
C GLY A 24 -4.91 6.12 -9.38
N SER A 25 -6.10 5.80 -8.85
CA SER A 25 -6.72 6.56 -7.75
C SER A 25 -6.19 6.14 -6.38
N LEU A 26 -5.77 4.88 -6.24
CA LEU A 26 -5.37 4.28 -4.98
C LEU A 26 -3.93 3.78 -5.02
N TYR A 27 -3.29 3.81 -3.86
CA TYR A 27 -2.00 3.21 -3.62
C TYR A 27 -2.03 2.39 -2.34
N ALA A 28 -1.41 1.23 -2.34
CA ALA A 28 -1.24 0.40 -1.16
C ALA A 28 0.25 0.25 -0.85
N SER A 29 0.59 0.31 0.43
CA SER A 29 1.94 0.05 0.92
C SER A 29 1.87 -0.92 2.08
N GLY A 30 2.79 -1.90 2.11
CA GLY A 30 2.84 -2.93 3.14
C GLY A 30 4.18 -2.91 3.86
N ASP A 31 4.15 -3.02 5.19
CA ASP A 31 5.35 -3.02 6.01
C ASP A 31 5.67 -4.38 6.68
N ARG A 32 6.81 -4.38 7.37
CA ARG A 32 7.29 -5.51 8.17
C ARG A 32 6.52 -5.74 9.46
N ASP A 33 5.77 -4.76 9.94
CA ASP A 33 4.93 -4.94 11.13
C ASP A 33 3.57 -5.56 10.76
N GLY A 34 3.35 -5.83 9.48
CA GLY A 34 2.13 -6.43 8.96
C GLY A 34 1.00 -5.44 8.73
N VAL A 35 1.32 -4.15 8.65
CA VAL A 35 0.34 -3.11 8.36
C VAL A 35 0.35 -2.82 6.86
N VAL A 36 -0.82 -2.88 6.24
CA VAL A 36 -1.09 -2.33 4.91
C VAL A 36 -1.76 -0.97 5.07
N LEU A 37 -1.17 0.09 4.52
CA LEU A 37 -1.81 1.40 4.40
C LEU A 37 -2.34 1.59 2.99
N LEU A 38 -3.61 1.97 2.88
CA LEU A 38 -4.23 2.37 1.63
C LEU A 38 -4.33 3.89 1.56
N TRP A 39 -3.94 4.45 0.44
CA TRP A 39 -3.79 5.88 0.22
C TRP A 39 -4.60 6.33 -0.97
N ASP A 40 -5.20 7.51 -0.84
CA ASP A 40 -5.74 8.27 -1.95
C ASP A 40 -4.61 9.09 -2.59
N LEU A 41 -4.34 8.86 -3.88
CA LEU A 41 -3.26 9.54 -4.60
C LEU A 41 -3.59 10.98 -4.99
N ASP A 42 -4.86 11.35 -5.09
CA ASP A 42 -5.27 12.70 -5.43
C ASP A 42 -5.09 13.64 -4.24
N VAL A 43 -5.50 13.19 -3.06
CA VAL A 43 -5.47 13.96 -1.82
C VAL A 43 -4.17 13.74 -1.03
N GLY A 44 -3.48 12.61 -1.26
CA GLY A 44 -2.26 12.25 -0.53
C GLY A 44 -2.53 11.90 0.93
N LYS A 45 -3.67 11.28 1.22
CA LYS A 45 -4.10 10.91 2.58
C LYS A 45 -4.28 9.40 2.72
N ILE A 46 -4.08 8.89 3.93
CA ILE A 46 -4.50 7.53 4.28
C ILE A 46 -6.01 7.46 4.26
N LEU A 47 -6.53 6.43 3.58
CA LEU A 47 -7.92 6.03 3.65
C LEU A 47 -8.10 4.95 4.72
N TYR A 48 -7.25 3.92 4.70
CA TYR A 48 -7.38 2.77 5.60
C TYR A 48 -6.01 2.30 6.09
N SER A 49 -6.02 1.80 7.33
CA SER A 49 -4.95 0.99 7.89
C SER A 49 -5.51 -0.41 8.11
N LEU A 50 -4.88 -1.41 7.50
CA LEU A 50 -5.30 -2.79 7.53
C LEU A 50 -4.20 -3.61 8.19
N ASP A 51 -4.58 -4.40 9.19
CA ASP A 51 -3.67 -5.32 9.86
C ASP A 51 -3.73 -6.68 9.18
N ALA A 52 -2.63 -7.09 8.57
CA ALA A 52 -2.45 -8.40 7.94
C ALA A 52 -1.84 -9.44 8.92
N GLY A 53 -1.43 -9.01 10.11
CA GLY A 53 -0.96 -9.86 11.21
C GLY A 53 0.44 -10.45 11.06
N SER A 54 1.12 -10.21 9.93
CA SER A 54 2.45 -10.76 9.65
C SER A 54 3.15 -9.94 8.56
N ILE A 55 4.47 -10.13 8.42
CA ILE A 55 5.31 -9.41 7.45
C ILE A 55 4.69 -9.50 6.05
N ILE A 56 4.48 -8.34 5.43
CA ILE A 56 3.97 -8.28 4.05
C ILE A 56 5.15 -8.29 3.11
N HIS A 57 5.21 -9.29 2.22
CA HIS A 57 6.25 -9.45 1.21
C HIS A 57 5.87 -8.85 -0.13
N ALA A 58 4.60 -9.00 -0.53
CA ALA A 58 4.11 -8.51 -1.80
C ALA A 58 2.66 -8.04 -1.71
N LEU A 59 2.37 -6.95 -2.40
CA LEU A 59 1.02 -6.45 -2.65
C LEU A 59 0.74 -6.45 -4.15
N CYS A 60 -0.48 -6.80 -4.55
CA CYS A 60 -0.91 -6.73 -5.94
C CYS A 60 -2.38 -6.31 -6.03
N PHE A 61 -2.66 -5.29 -6.85
CA PHE A 61 -4.03 -4.95 -7.22
C PHE A 61 -4.50 -5.84 -8.36
N CYS A 62 -5.75 -6.29 -8.27
CA CYS A 62 -6.40 -6.96 -9.38
C CYS A 62 -6.67 -5.93 -10.50
N PRO A 63 -6.35 -6.21 -11.78
CA PRO A 63 -6.51 -5.26 -12.88
C PRO A 63 -7.97 -4.86 -13.18
N ASP A 64 -8.89 -5.77 -12.91
CA ASP A 64 -10.28 -5.81 -13.36
C ASP A 64 -11.30 -5.73 -12.20
N MET A 65 -10.83 -5.80 -10.95
CA MET A 65 -11.65 -5.66 -9.75
C MET A 65 -10.89 -4.91 -8.65
N TYR A 66 -11.62 -4.24 -7.75
CA TYR A 66 -11.06 -3.45 -6.64
C TYR A 66 -10.42 -4.28 -5.50
N TRP A 67 -9.93 -5.49 -5.77
CA TRP A 67 -9.28 -6.34 -4.77
C TRP A 67 -7.79 -6.03 -4.66
N LEU A 68 -7.28 -6.09 -3.43
CA LEU A 68 -5.86 -6.04 -3.11
C LEU A 68 -5.47 -7.39 -2.50
N CYS A 69 -4.50 -8.07 -3.11
CA CYS A 69 -3.91 -9.30 -2.58
C CYS A 69 -2.63 -8.96 -1.80
N ALA A 70 -2.49 -9.53 -0.62
CA ALA A 70 -1.28 -9.45 0.21
C ALA A 70 -0.68 -10.84 0.41
N ALA A 71 0.61 -10.99 0.15
CA ALA A 71 1.38 -12.18 0.48
C ALA A 71 2.12 -11.95 1.80
N THR A 72 1.78 -12.73 2.83
CA THR A 72 2.36 -12.62 4.18
C THR A 72 3.13 -13.88 4.58
N GLU A 73 3.95 -13.79 5.63
CA GLU A 73 4.53 -14.99 6.26
C GLU A 73 3.48 -15.75 7.09
N SER A 74 3.62 -17.09 7.15
CA SER A 74 2.77 -18.01 7.90
C SER A 74 3.12 -18.08 9.38
#